data_AF-A0AAW2PSS1-F1
#
_entry.id   AF-A0AAW2PSS1-F1
#
_cell.length_a   1.000
_cell.length_b   1.000
_cell.length_c   1.000
_cell.angle_alpha   90.00
_cell.angle_beta   90.00
_cell.angle_gamma   90.00
#
_symmetry.space_group_name_H-M   'P 1'
#
loop_
_entity.id
_entity.type
_entity.pdbx_description
1 polymer ?
#
loop_
_entity_poly.entity_id
_entity_poly.type
_entity_poly.pdbx_seq_one_letter_code
_entity_poly.pdbx_strand_id
1 'polypeptide(L)'
;MSREELVAENYYSKDFDWEQLREVVESDPSLQFHLLPYSSEKIDNLNNDAEQDSEAWDEFHARHSTGKFFKNDEKNVLDVGFWCVLDYILQNDWRGGICLKEFPELAACKDYSKVLEVGCGNGSTALAILRGRESMILYACDCSNEAIVRAKEIIGAANSISDKHRFHPFQCDFSTTGFPSWLACNICSGANSSYEINGLNPSCSNETECCIGGVDFVTLIFTLSALPLDRMPKALAHCFAVIKPGGLLLFRDYGLYDMTMLRFQPEQKTGHREYLRSDGTRSYFFSLDTVRNLTSAAGFTEV
;
A
#
# COMPACT_ATOMS: atom_id res chain seq x y z
N MET A 1 30.23 4.78 23.28
CA MET A 1 29.46 5.50 22.25
C MET A 1 30.23 5.40 20.96
N SER A 2 29.92 4.37 20.15
CA SER A 2 30.63 4.08 18.90
C SER A 2 29.93 4.78 17.73
N ARG A 3 30.71 5.01 16.68
CA ARG A 3 30.46 5.85 15.50
C ARG A 3 29.34 5.35 14.57
N GLU A 4 28.52 4.40 15.01
CA GLU A 4 27.50 3.71 14.23
C GLU A 4 26.07 4.11 14.64
N GLU A 5 25.88 4.75 15.80
CA GLU A 5 24.58 5.31 16.23
C GLU A 5 24.22 6.65 15.54
N LEU A 6 25.10 7.19 14.67
CA LEU A 6 24.93 8.51 14.03
C LEU A 6 24.38 8.50 12.59
N VAL A 7 24.10 7.33 12.02
CA VAL A 7 23.72 7.23 10.59
C VAL A 7 22.20 7.16 10.38
N ALA A 8 21.42 6.78 11.39
CA ALA A 8 19.97 6.64 11.28
C ALA A 8 19.20 7.97 11.34
N GLU A 9 19.72 9.00 12.02
CA GLU A 9 19.09 10.33 12.06
C GLU A 9 19.23 11.14 10.75
N ASN A 10 20.01 10.66 9.77
CA ASN A 10 20.39 11.45 8.59
C ASN A 10 19.83 10.97 7.25
N TYR A 11 18.95 9.96 7.24
CA TYR A 11 18.32 9.53 5.99
C TYR A 11 16.95 10.23 5.86
N TYR A 12 16.83 11.13 4.87
CA TYR A 12 15.60 11.76 4.35
C TYR A 12 15.21 13.22 4.69
N SER A 13 16.13 14.15 4.96
CA SER A 13 15.70 15.57 5.03
C SER A 13 16.71 16.63 4.59
N LYS A 14 18.02 16.34 4.52
CA LYS A 14 19.02 17.39 4.27
C LYS A 14 19.35 17.66 2.80
N ASP A 15 19.01 16.73 1.91
CA ASP A 15 19.24 16.85 0.46
C ASP A 15 17.96 17.23 -0.31
N PHE A 16 16.85 17.45 0.41
CA PHE A 16 15.53 17.67 -0.15
C PHE A 16 14.90 18.90 0.50
N ASP A 17 14.92 20.03 -0.20
CA ASP A 17 14.16 21.20 0.18
C ASP A 17 12.80 21.17 -0.54
N TRP A 18 11.76 20.88 0.23
CA TRP A 18 10.39 20.80 -0.27
C TRP A 18 9.92 22.11 -0.90
N GLU A 19 10.23 23.25 -0.27
CA GLU A 19 9.78 24.55 -0.78
C GLU A 19 10.52 24.89 -2.08
N GLN A 20 11.81 24.54 -2.19
CA GLN A 20 12.53 24.69 -3.44
C GLN A 20 11.95 23.82 -4.56
N LEU A 21 11.66 22.53 -4.31
CA LEU A 21 11.05 21.65 -5.31
C LEU A 21 9.69 22.19 -5.74
N ARG A 22 8.87 22.58 -4.77
CA ARG A 22 7.56 23.17 -4.99
C ARG A 22 7.65 24.42 -5.86
N GLU A 23 8.55 25.35 -5.55
CA GLU A 23 8.75 26.57 -6.33
C GLU A 23 9.17 26.25 -7.78
N VAL A 24 10.11 25.30 -7.96
CA VAL A 24 10.53 24.86 -9.30
C VAL A 24 9.36 24.28 -10.10
N VAL A 25 8.55 23.41 -9.49
CA VAL A 25 7.41 22.78 -10.18
C VAL A 25 6.28 23.76 -10.45
N GLU A 26 5.92 24.61 -9.47
CA GLU A 26 4.82 25.56 -9.60
C GLU A 26 5.15 26.73 -10.55
N SER A 27 6.42 27.08 -10.71
CA SER A 27 6.87 28.12 -11.64
C SER A 27 7.07 27.64 -13.08
N ASP A 28 7.15 26.33 -13.33
CA ASP A 28 7.34 25.77 -14.67
C ASP A 28 6.01 25.79 -15.47
N PRO A 29 5.92 26.58 -16.57
CA PRO A 29 4.71 26.65 -17.37
C PRO A 29 4.33 25.32 -18.03
N SER A 30 5.29 24.43 -18.27
CA SER A 30 5.05 23.12 -18.87
C SER A 30 4.35 22.14 -17.92
N LEU A 31 4.47 22.37 -16.61
CA LEU A 31 3.88 21.52 -15.57
C LEU A 31 2.53 22.06 -15.04
N GLN A 32 2.12 23.25 -15.46
CA GLN A 32 0.91 23.93 -14.98
C GLN A 32 -0.35 23.07 -15.06
N PHE A 33 -0.49 22.22 -16.09
CA PHE A 33 -1.68 21.37 -16.23
C PHE A 33 -1.83 20.34 -15.09
N HIS A 34 -0.74 19.96 -14.41
CA HIS A 34 -0.81 19.11 -13.22
C HIS A 34 -1.51 19.82 -12.05
N LEU A 35 -1.32 21.15 -11.96
CA LEU A 35 -1.71 21.99 -10.82
C LEU A 35 -3.12 22.58 -10.98
N LEU A 36 -3.57 22.74 -12.21
CA LEU A 36 -4.88 23.30 -12.49
C LEU A 36 -6.02 22.35 -12.05
N PRO A 37 -7.16 22.90 -11.58
CA PRO A 37 -8.37 22.13 -11.34
C PRO A 37 -8.73 21.32 -12.58
N TYR A 38 -9.22 20.09 -12.38
CA TYR A 38 -9.67 19.26 -13.47
C TYR A 38 -11.03 19.77 -13.99
N SER A 39 -11.11 20.16 -15.27
CA SER A 39 -12.37 20.56 -15.89
C SER A 39 -13.15 19.32 -16.33
N SER A 40 -14.34 19.15 -15.78
CA SER A 40 -15.28 18.04 -15.97
C SER A 40 -15.86 17.88 -17.38
N GLU A 41 -15.36 18.58 -18.40
CA GLU A 41 -15.89 18.52 -19.77
C GLU A 41 -15.57 17.19 -20.49
N LYS A 42 -14.79 16.30 -19.87
CA LYS A 42 -14.53 14.91 -20.30
C LYS A 42 -15.24 13.85 -19.44
N ILE A 43 -16.31 14.20 -18.71
CA ILE A 43 -17.16 13.20 -18.04
C ILE A 43 -18.14 12.63 -19.07
N ASP A 44 -17.64 11.81 -19.98
CA ASP A 44 -18.48 10.89 -20.75
C ASP A 44 -17.82 9.50 -20.70
N ASN A 45 -18.43 8.60 -19.95
CA ASN A 45 -18.23 7.14 -19.98
C ASN A 45 -16.93 6.53 -19.41
N LEU A 46 -16.34 7.09 -18.34
CA LEU A 46 -15.50 6.25 -17.47
C LEU A 46 -16.41 5.51 -16.49
N ASN A 47 -16.90 4.33 -16.90
CA ASN A 47 -17.50 3.41 -15.95
C ASN A 47 -16.41 3.06 -14.91
N ASN A 48 -16.57 3.55 -13.68
CA ASN A 48 -15.76 3.16 -12.53
C ASN A 48 -16.16 1.73 -12.10
N ASP A 49 -15.92 0.76 -12.97
CA ASP A 49 -16.17 -0.64 -12.64
C ASP A 49 -14.96 -1.21 -11.92
N ALA A 50 -15.18 -1.69 -10.70
CA ALA A 50 -14.13 -2.30 -9.89
C ALA A 50 -13.58 -3.58 -10.54
N GLU A 51 -14.40 -4.28 -11.33
CA GLU A 51 -13.97 -5.46 -12.07
C GLU A 51 -12.90 -5.09 -13.10
N GLN A 52 -13.10 -3.98 -13.83
CA GLN A 52 -12.14 -3.46 -14.80
C GLN A 52 -10.81 -3.02 -14.16
N ASP A 53 -10.87 -2.39 -12.98
CA ASP A 53 -9.65 -2.01 -12.25
C ASP A 53 -8.87 -3.26 -11.79
N SER A 54 -9.55 -4.33 -11.36
CA SER A 54 -8.90 -5.61 -11.01
C SER A 54 -8.27 -6.29 -12.22
N GLU A 55 -8.97 -6.32 -13.36
CA GLU A 55 -8.46 -6.88 -14.61
C GLU A 55 -7.19 -6.15 -15.08
N ALA A 56 -7.16 -4.81 -15.00
CA ALA A 56 -5.98 -4.03 -15.36
C ALA A 56 -4.75 -4.40 -14.50
N TRP A 57 -4.96 -4.66 -13.20
CA TRP A 57 -3.89 -5.10 -12.31
C TRP A 57 -3.47 -6.55 -12.58
N ASP A 58 -4.40 -7.45 -12.90
CA ASP A 58 -4.08 -8.82 -13.34
C ASP A 58 -3.23 -8.80 -14.62
N GLU A 59 -3.62 -8.03 -15.63
CA GLU A 59 -2.84 -7.88 -16.86
C GLU A 59 -1.45 -7.27 -16.59
N PHE A 60 -1.38 -6.29 -15.69
CA PHE A 60 -0.12 -5.69 -15.28
C PHE A 60 0.81 -6.74 -14.66
N HIS A 61 0.32 -7.53 -13.70
CA HIS A 61 1.13 -8.56 -13.04
C HIS A 61 1.51 -9.69 -13.98
N ALA A 62 0.62 -10.11 -14.89
CA ALA A 62 0.92 -11.11 -15.91
C ALA A 62 2.07 -10.66 -16.84
N ARG A 63 2.01 -9.40 -17.32
CA ARG A 63 3.06 -8.79 -18.17
C ARG A 63 4.40 -8.62 -17.45
N HIS A 64 4.39 -8.40 -16.14
CA HIS A 64 5.59 -8.17 -15.33
C HIS A 64 6.00 -9.38 -14.47
N SER A 65 5.57 -10.58 -14.85
CA SER A 65 5.81 -11.85 -14.16
C SER A 65 7.30 -12.15 -13.88
N THR A 66 8.22 -11.62 -14.70
CA THR A 66 9.67 -11.78 -14.49
C THR A 66 10.22 -11.03 -13.27
N GLY A 67 9.41 -10.20 -12.59
CA GLY A 67 9.82 -9.44 -11.40
C GLY A 67 10.72 -8.24 -11.71
N LYS A 68 11.03 -8.00 -12.99
CA LYS A 68 11.65 -6.76 -13.46
C LYS A 68 10.54 -5.74 -13.72
N PHE A 69 10.19 -5.00 -12.68
CA PHE A 69 9.42 -3.78 -12.86
C PHE A 69 10.35 -2.79 -13.60
N PHE A 70 9.90 -2.18 -14.71
CA PHE A 70 10.55 -1.10 -15.50
C PHE A 70 11.33 -1.46 -16.79
N LYS A 71 11.11 -0.62 -17.84
CA LYS A 71 11.69 -0.66 -19.20
C LYS A 71 13.12 -0.10 -19.25
N ASN A 72 14.07 -0.93 -19.71
CA ASN A 72 15.38 -0.48 -20.16
C ASN A 72 15.22 0.30 -21.48
N ASP A 73 14.93 1.61 -21.42
CA ASP A 73 15.08 2.47 -22.59
C ASP A 73 16.42 3.23 -22.47
N GLU A 74 17.47 2.62 -23.03
CA GLU A 74 18.74 3.26 -23.34
C GLU A 74 18.49 4.37 -24.38
N LYS A 75 18.19 5.59 -23.93
CA LYS A 75 18.53 6.85 -24.62
C LYS A 75 18.24 8.05 -23.71
N ASN A 76 19.33 8.57 -23.15
CA ASN A 76 19.55 9.96 -22.76
C ASN A 76 18.80 10.52 -21.54
N VAL A 77 19.58 10.60 -20.45
CA VAL A 77 19.63 11.69 -19.44
C VAL A 77 18.66 11.60 -18.25
N LEU A 78 19.25 11.18 -17.12
CA LEU A 78 18.84 11.38 -15.72
C LEU A 78 17.42 10.94 -15.32
N ASP A 79 17.22 9.62 -15.34
CA ASP A 79 16.22 8.95 -14.50
C ASP A 79 16.92 8.13 -13.41
N VAL A 80 17.55 8.82 -12.45
CA VAL A 80 18.30 8.18 -11.35
C VAL A 80 17.39 7.85 -10.14
N GLY A 81 16.06 7.98 -10.28
CA GLY A 81 15.13 7.81 -9.15
C GLY A 81 14.57 6.39 -8.96
N PHE A 82 14.54 5.55 -10.00
CA PHE A 82 13.83 4.27 -9.93
C PHE A 82 14.65 3.07 -10.39
N TRP A 83 15.64 3.29 -11.26
CA TRP A 83 16.55 2.24 -11.75
C TRP A 83 17.64 1.86 -10.75
N CYS A 84 18.16 2.82 -9.99
CA CYS A 84 19.05 2.51 -8.87
C CYS A 84 18.33 1.71 -7.81
N VAL A 85 17.02 1.91 -7.62
CA VAL A 85 16.29 1.23 -6.54
C VAL A 85 16.23 -0.26 -6.82
N LEU A 86 15.79 -0.77 -7.98
CA LEU A 86 15.66 -2.23 -8.18
C LEU A 86 17.00 -3.00 -8.30
N ASP A 87 18.01 -2.48 -9.00
CA ASP A 87 19.32 -3.16 -9.12
C ASP A 87 20.20 -2.99 -7.87
N TYR A 88 20.10 -1.86 -7.14
CA TYR A 88 20.67 -1.74 -5.79
C TYR A 88 19.88 -2.60 -4.78
N ILE A 89 18.56 -2.76 -4.91
CA ILE A 89 17.70 -3.62 -4.07
C ILE A 89 18.07 -5.10 -4.18
N LEU A 90 18.38 -5.57 -5.39
CA LEU A 90 18.71 -6.98 -5.63
C LEU A 90 20.19 -7.29 -5.38
N GLN A 91 21.09 -6.33 -5.56
CA GLN A 91 22.55 -6.55 -5.40
C GLN A 91 23.12 -6.01 -4.08
N ASN A 92 22.45 -5.07 -3.41
CA ASN A 92 22.83 -4.48 -2.13
C ASN A 92 21.62 -4.41 -1.16
N ASP A 93 21.41 -5.53 -0.48
CA ASP A 93 20.88 -5.55 0.89
C ASP A 93 19.46 -5.00 1.16
N TRP A 94 18.46 -5.42 0.37
CA TRP A 94 17.07 -5.51 0.88
C TRP A 94 16.88 -6.72 1.81
N ARG A 95 17.84 -7.00 2.71
CA ARG A 95 17.72 -8.01 3.78
C ARG A 95 16.92 -7.47 4.99
N GLY A 96 15.78 -6.82 4.72
CA GLY A 96 14.91 -6.27 5.77
C GLY A 96 15.24 -4.85 6.22
N GLY A 97 16.28 -4.21 5.69
CA GLY A 97 16.79 -2.93 6.21
C GLY A 97 15.90 -1.71 5.96
N ILE A 98 15.43 -1.42 4.75
CA ILE A 98 14.80 -0.12 4.43
C ILE A 98 13.35 -0.07 4.92
N CYS A 99 12.53 -1.09 4.64
CA CYS A 99 11.14 -1.15 5.12
C CYS A 99 11.06 -1.07 6.65
N LEU A 100 11.94 -1.78 7.37
CA LEU A 100 11.99 -1.71 8.85
C LEU A 100 12.68 -0.46 9.39
N LYS A 101 13.48 0.25 8.57
CA LYS A 101 14.01 1.58 8.94
C LYS A 101 12.94 2.65 8.80
N GLU A 102 12.10 2.55 7.78
CA GLU A 102 10.98 3.47 7.55
C GLU A 102 9.81 3.20 8.49
N PHE A 103 9.60 1.92 8.84
CA PHE A 103 8.61 1.47 9.81
C PHE A 103 9.28 0.69 10.96
N PRO A 104 9.99 1.39 11.87
CA PRO A 104 10.68 0.77 13.00
C PRO A 104 9.74 -0.01 13.92
N GLU A 105 8.45 0.30 13.93
CA GLU A 105 7.41 -0.38 14.71
C GLU A 105 7.25 -1.84 14.31
N LEU A 106 7.45 -2.17 13.02
CA LEU A 106 7.42 -3.57 12.56
C LEU A 106 8.59 -4.37 13.15
N ALA A 107 9.76 -3.74 13.31
CA ALA A 107 10.92 -4.36 13.96
C ALA A 107 10.76 -4.42 15.48
N ALA A 108 10.16 -3.40 16.10
CA ALA A 108 10.04 -3.24 17.55
C ALA A 108 8.77 -3.86 18.17
N CYS A 109 7.89 -4.48 17.38
CA CYS A 109 6.62 -5.03 17.85
C CYS A 109 6.77 -6.19 18.87
N LYS A 110 5.65 -6.80 19.30
CA LYS A 110 5.66 -7.98 20.19
C LYS A 110 5.78 -9.25 19.37
N ASP A 111 6.23 -10.34 20.00
CA ASP A 111 6.22 -11.64 19.33
C ASP A 111 4.79 -12.03 18.95
N TYR A 112 4.64 -12.68 17.79
CA TYR A 112 3.35 -13.06 17.23
C TYR A 112 2.42 -11.89 16.89
N SER A 113 2.97 -10.68 16.72
CA SER A 113 2.24 -9.56 16.11
C SER A 113 1.75 -9.96 14.71
N LYS A 114 0.54 -9.52 14.38
CA LYS A 114 -0.15 -9.79 13.12
C LYS A 114 -0.08 -8.55 12.24
N VAL A 115 0.42 -8.71 11.02
CA VAL A 115 0.48 -7.66 10.01
C VAL A 115 -0.44 -8.03 8.87
N LEU A 116 -1.20 -7.05 8.36
CA LEU A 116 -1.89 -7.14 7.09
C LEU A 116 -1.20 -6.23 6.07
N GLU A 117 -0.59 -6.82 5.05
CA GLU A 117 -0.13 -6.08 3.88
C GLU A 117 -1.22 -6.06 2.81
N VAL A 118 -1.70 -4.86 2.50
CA VAL A 118 -2.74 -4.64 1.47
C VAL A 118 -2.04 -4.19 0.19
N GLY A 119 -2.39 -4.78 -0.95
CA GLY A 119 -1.71 -4.56 -2.22
C GLY A 119 -0.30 -5.15 -2.23
N CYS A 120 -0.16 -6.42 -1.86
CA CYS A 120 1.16 -7.04 -1.69
C CYS A 120 1.93 -7.23 -3.01
N GLY A 121 1.27 -7.10 -4.16
CA GLY A 121 1.89 -7.26 -5.47
C GLY A 121 2.66 -8.58 -5.59
N ASN A 122 3.91 -8.52 -6.02
CA ASN A 122 4.77 -9.71 -6.12
C ASN A 122 5.33 -10.22 -4.77
N GLY A 123 4.98 -9.60 -3.65
CA GLY A 123 5.44 -10.00 -2.31
C GLY A 123 6.86 -9.57 -1.95
N SER A 124 7.44 -8.56 -2.61
CA SER A 124 8.79 -8.07 -2.25
C SER A 124 8.84 -7.46 -0.85
N THR A 125 7.82 -6.69 -0.48
CA THR A 125 7.67 -6.11 0.86
C THR A 125 7.31 -7.20 1.87
N ALA A 126 6.35 -8.08 1.56
CA ALA A 126 6.05 -9.28 2.34
C ALA A 126 7.31 -10.09 2.71
N LEU A 127 8.18 -10.36 1.73
CA LEU A 127 9.42 -11.09 1.96
C LEU A 127 10.36 -10.35 2.91
N ALA A 128 10.46 -9.03 2.79
CA ALA A 128 11.29 -8.21 3.69
C ALA A 128 10.77 -8.22 5.12
N ILE A 129 9.44 -8.09 5.28
CA ILE A 129 8.72 -8.18 6.56
C ILE A 129 8.98 -9.55 7.21
N LEU A 130 8.77 -10.66 6.47
CA LEU A 130 8.97 -12.02 6.96
C LEU A 130 10.42 -12.33 7.38
N ARG A 131 11.41 -11.73 6.71
CA ARG A 131 12.84 -11.83 7.05
C ARG A 131 13.25 -10.95 8.22
N GLY A 132 12.56 -9.83 8.40
CA GLY A 132 12.80 -8.88 9.48
C GLY A 132 12.51 -9.43 10.86
N ARG A 133 11.51 -10.33 10.95
CA ARG A 133 11.08 -10.88 12.24
C ARG A 133 10.47 -12.28 12.12
N GLU A 134 11.11 -13.25 12.76
CA GLU A 134 10.72 -14.67 12.70
C GLU A 134 9.41 -15.00 13.41
N SER A 135 9.04 -14.24 14.44
CA SER A 135 7.83 -14.50 15.24
C SER A 135 6.55 -13.92 14.63
N MET A 136 6.63 -13.16 13.54
CA MET A 136 5.51 -12.39 13.01
C MET A 136 4.62 -13.23 12.09
N ILE A 137 3.31 -12.97 12.16
CA ILE A 137 2.31 -13.54 11.26
C ILE A 137 1.92 -12.48 10.25
N LEU A 138 2.10 -12.78 8.96
CA LEU A 138 1.82 -11.88 7.86
C LEU A 138 0.64 -12.40 7.04
N TYR A 139 -0.44 -11.62 7.03
CA TYR A 139 -1.53 -11.72 6.07
C TYR A 139 -1.23 -10.77 4.92
N ALA A 140 -1.40 -11.22 3.68
CA ALA A 140 -1.10 -10.39 2.52
C ALA A 140 -2.22 -10.52 1.50
N CYS A 141 -2.72 -9.40 0.98
CA CYS A 141 -3.77 -9.43 -0.03
C CYS A 141 -3.50 -8.51 -1.20
N ASP A 142 -4.11 -8.87 -2.32
CA ASP A 142 -4.11 -8.11 -3.55
C ASP A 142 -5.42 -8.36 -4.28
N CYS A 143 -5.90 -7.40 -5.08
CA CYS A 143 -7.07 -7.63 -5.94
C CYS A 143 -6.72 -8.59 -7.09
N SER A 144 -5.46 -8.58 -7.53
CA SER A 144 -4.95 -9.42 -8.60
C SER A 144 -4.64 -10.84 -8.10
N ASN A 145 -5.25 -11.85 -8.74
CA ASN A 145 -4.89 -13.25 -8.48
C ASN A 145 -3.46 -13.55 -8.96
N GLU A 146 -3.03 -12.94 -10.07
CA GLU A 146 -1.67 -13.08 -10.60
C GLU A 146 -0.61 -12.57 -9.61
N ALA A 147 -0.88 -11.44 -8.94
CA ALA A 147 -0.03 -10.93 -7.85
C ALA A 147 0.10 -11.96 -6.72
N ILE A 148 -1.03 -12.51 -6.26
CA ILE A 148 -1.06 -13.51 -5.18
C ILE A 148 -0.29 -14.78 -5.55
N VAL A 149 -0.43 -15.28 -6.79
CA VAL A 149 0.34 -16.42 -7.28
C VAL A 149 1.83 -16.09 -7.25
N ARG A 150 2.23 -14.93 -7.74
CA ARG A 150 3.64 -14.53 -7.79
C ARG A 150 4.25 -14.33 -6.40
N ALA A 151 3.52 -13.74 -5.48
CA ALA A 151 3.95 -13.59 -4.09
C ALA A 151 4.22 -14.95 -3.43
N LYS A 152 3.32 -15.92 -3.63
CA LYS A 152 3.50 -17.30 -3.15
C LYS A 152 4.77 -17.95 -3.71
N GLU A 153 5.04 -17.78 -5.00
CA GLU A 153 6.25 -18.33 -5.64
C GLU A 153 7.53 -17.69 -5.10
N ILE A 154 7.60 -16.36 -5.04
CA ILE A 154 8.78 -15.63 -4.59
C ILE A 154 9.09 -15.98 -3.14
N ILE A 155 8.09 -15.94 -2.27
CA ILE A 155 8.25 -16.26 -0.85
C ILE A 155 8.55 -17.76 -0.69
N GLY A 156 7.88 -18.64 -1.44
CA GLY A 156 8.13 -20.08 -1.41
C GLY A 156 9.55 -20.48 -1.85
N ALA A 157 10.14 -19.74 -2.80
CA ALA A 157 11.50 -19.97 -3.28
C ALA A 157 12.58 -19.37 -2.35
N ALA A 158 12.26 -18.30 -1.64
CA ALA A 158 13.21 -17.54 -0.84
C ALA A 158 13.42 -18.07 0.59
N ASN A 159 12.54 -18.96 1.08
CA ASN A 159 12.34 -19.18 2.51
C ASN A 159 12.40 -20.63 2.97
N SER A 160 12.61 -20.79 4.29
CA SER A 160 12.59 -22.07 5.00
C SER A 160 11.15 -22.55 5.25
N ILE A 161 10.99 -23.82 5.68
CA ILE A 161 9.66 -24.39 6.02
C ILE A 161 8.91 -23.54 7.06
N SER A 162 9.64 -22.88 7.98
CA SER A 162 9.06 -22.03 9.03
C SER A 162 8.24 -20.86 8.46
N ASP A 163 8.70 -20.25 7.36
CA ASP A 163 8.11 -19.02 6.85
C ASP A 163 6.82 -19.29 6.05
N LYS A 164 6.66 -20.52 5.53
CA LYS A 164 5.42 -20.96 4.89
C LYS A 164 4.23 -20.98 5.85
N HIS A 165 4.48 -21.16 7.14
CA HIS A 165 3.44 -21.15 8.17
C HIS A 165 3.07 -19.75 8.66
N ARG A 166 3.86 -18.74 8.30
CA ARG A 166 3.68 -17.35 8.76
C ARG A 166 3.14 -16.44 7.67
N PHE A 167 3.13 -16.89 6.43
CA PHE A 167 2.65 -16.13 5.28
C PHE A 167 1.29 -16.64 4.82
N HIS A 168 0.29 -15.76 4.89
CA HIS A 168 -1.11 -16.07 4.60
C HIS A 168 -1.63 -15.17 3.47
N PRO A 169 -1.31 -15.49 2.21
CA PRO A 169 -1.77 -14.72 1.05
C PRO A 169 -3.21 -15.05 0.67
N PHE A 170 -4.00 -14.04 0.33
CA PHE A 170 -5.39 -14.19 -0.13
C PHE A 170 -5.78 -13.10 -1.14
N GLN A 171 -6.63 -13.43 -2.11
CA GLN A 171 -7.15 -12.43 -3.04
C GLN A 171 -8.26 -11.61 -2.35
N CYS A 172 -8.20 -10.29 -2.47
CA CYS A 172 -9.19 -9.37 -1.90
C CYS A 172 -9.12 -7.99 -2.56
N ASP A 173 -10.24 -7.53 -3.12
CA ASP A 173 -10.45 -6.10 -3.38
C ASP A 173 -11.06 -5.45 -2.13
N PHE A 174 -10.17 -4.94 -1.29
CA PHE A 174 -10.54 -4.27 -0.04
C PHE A 174 -11.31 -2.96 -0.26
N SER A 175 -11.26 -2.36 -1.45
CA SER A 175 -11.96 -1.10 -1.72
C SER A 175 -13.46 -1.28 -1.94
N THR A 176 -13.88 -2.48 -2.36
CA THR A 176 -15.29 -2.80 -2.65
C THR A 176 -15.88 -3.75 -1.63
N THR A 177 -15.24 -4.89 -1.43
CA THR A 177 -15.75 -6.03 -0.63
C THR A 177 -15.40 -5.94 0.86
N GLY A 178 -14.37 -5.16 1.20
CA GLY A 178 -13.77 -5.17 2.53
C GLY A 178 -12.99 -6.45 2.79
N PHE A 179 -12.54 -6.63 4.03
CA PHE A 179 -11.75 -7.80 4.39
C PHE A 179 -12.62 -8.99 4.79
N PRO A 180 -12.14 -10.23 4.60
CA PRO A 180 -12.86 -11.42 5.06
C PRO A 180 -13.17 -11.38 6.56
N SER A 181 -14.34 -11.89 6.96
CA SER A 181 -14.78 -11.90 8.35
C SER A 181 -13.92 -12.74 9.29
N TRP A 182 -13.12 -13.67 8.75
CA TRP A 182 -12.13 -14.42 9.53
C TRP A 182 -10.98 -13.52 10.01
N LEU A 183 -10.76 -12.36 9.38
CA LEU A 183 -9.72 -11.40 9.79
C LEU A 183 -10.13 -10.65 11.06
N ALA A 184 -11.35 -10.09 11.07
CA ALA A 184 -11.97 -9.52 12.26
C ALA A 184 -13.48 -9.60 12.12
N CYS A 185 -14.17 -10.07 13.17
CA CYS A 185 -15.62 -10.10 13.19
C CYS A 185 -16.18 -9.20 14.31
N ASN A 186 -17.38 -8.65 14.10
CA ASN A 186 -18.01 -7.71 15.02
C ASN A 186 -18.14 -8.23 16.46
N ILE A 187 -18.28 -9.55 16.61
CA ILE A 187 -18.38 -10.23 17.91
C ILE A 187 -17.06 -10.13 18.68
N CYS A 188 -15.93 -10.33 18.00
CA CYS A 188 -14.58 -10.26 18.56
C CYS A 188 -14.15 -8.80 18.84
N SER A 189 -14.61 -7.85 18.02
CA SER A 189 -14.17 -6.44 18.07
C SER A 189 -14.79 -5.65 19.24
N GLY A 190 -15.69 -6.24 20.04
CA GLY A 190 -16.36 -5.55 21.14
C GLY A 190 -17.23 -4.37 20.68
N ALA A 191 -17.55 -4.29 19.38
CA ALA A 191 -18.41 -3.26 18.84
C ALA A 191 -19.84 -3.56 19.32
N ASN A 192 -20.30 -2.82 20.33
CA ASN A 192 -21.71 -2.80 20.74
C ASN A 192 -22.55 -2.24 19.58
N SER A 193 -22.88 -3.05 18.58
CA SER A 193 -24.00 -2.74 17.70
C SER A 193 -25.28 -3.03 18.50
N SER A 194 -25.89 -1.96 19.00
CA SER A 194 -27.20 -2.00 19.69
C SER A 194 -28.36 -2.23 18.73
N TYR A 195 -28.19 -3.06 17.70
CA TYR A 195 -29.29 -3.57 16.89
C TYR A 195 -29.58 -4.99 17.37
N GLU A 196 -30.51 -5.10 18.34
CA GLU A 196 -31.14 -6.37 18.70
C GLU A 196 -31.78 -6.97 17.45
N ILE A 197 -31.09 -7.91 16.80
CA ILE A 197 -31.75 -8.89 15.95
C ILE A 197 -32.34 -9.93 16.90
N ASN A 198 -33.67 -9.95 16.95
CA ASN A 198 -34.49 -10.91 17.68
C ASN A 198 -33.81 -12.28 17.87
N GLY A 199 -33.37 -12.56 19.10
CA GLY A 199 -33.43 -13.90 19.67
C GLY A 199 -32.24 -14.86 19.50
N LEU A 200 -31.07 -14.45 19.01
CA LEU A 200 -29.86 -15.29 19.05
C LEU A 200 -28.65 -14.46 19.47
N ASN A 201 -28.15 -14.69 20.69
CA ASN A 201 -26.85 -14.18 21.13
C ASN A 201 -25.76 -14.85 20.27
N PRO A 202 -25.04 -14.14 19.40
CA PRO A 202 -23.97 -14.76 18.62
C PRO A 202 -22.72 -14.80 19.50
N SER A 203 -22.69 -15.70 20.47
CA SER A 203 -21.47 -16.00 21.21
C SER A 203 -20.56 -16.84 20.31
N CYS A 204 -19.30 -16.42 20.10
CA CYS A 204 -18.29 -17.32 19.56
C CYS A 204 -18.15 -18.51 20.54
N SER A 205 -18.65 -19.69 20.16
CA SER A 205 -18.53 -20.90 20.96
C SER A 205 -17.08 -21.38 20.94
N ASN A 206 -16.57 -21.79 22.11
CA ASN A 206 -15.18 -22.18 22.41
C ASN A 206 -14.56 -23.33 21.58
N GLU A 207 -15.20 -23.80 20.50
CA GLU A 207 -14.73 -24.92 19.68
C GLU A 207 -14.43 -24.57 18.22
N THR A 208 -14.64 -23.32 17.79
CA THR A 208 -14.18 -22.83 16.47
C THR A 208 -13.54 -21.46 16.62
N GLU A 209 -12.31 -21.27 16.11
CA GLU A 209 -11.71 -19.95 15.92
C GLU A 209 -12.63 -19.12 15.02
N CYS A 210 -13.46 -18.26 15.62
CA CYS A 210 -14.47 -17.50 14.87
C CYS A 210 -13.86 -16.35 14.05
N CYS A 211 -12.69 -15.87 14.45
CA CYS A 211 -11.93 -14.79 13.81
C CYS A 211 -10.48 -14.82 14.36
N ILE A 212 -9.52 -14.17 13.69
CA ILE A 212 -8.18 -13.98 14.25
C ILE A 212 -8.08 -12.77 15.21
N GLY A 213 -9.17 -12.01 15.36
CA GLY A 213 -9.28 -10.89 16.31
C GLY A 213 -8.62 -9.59 15.84
N GLY A 214 -8.47 -9.40 14.52
CA GLY A 214 -7.82 -8.24 13.93
C GLY A 214 -6.29 -8.31 13.90
N VAL A 215 -5.68 -7.25 13.39
CA VAL A 215 -4.24 -7.11 13.17
C VAL A 215 -3.65 -5.96 13.97
N ASP A 216 -2.37 -6.07 14.31
CA ASP A 216 -1.61 -5.05 15.04
C ASP A 216 -1.12 -3.94 14.10
N PHE A 217 -0.86 -4.29 12.83
CA PHE A 217 -0.42 -3.37 11.79
C PHE A 217 -1.15 -3.63 10.48
N VAL A 218 -1.49 -2.55 9.76
CA VAL A 218 -1.84 -2.60 8.33
C VAL A 218 -0.80 -1.79 7.58
N THR A 219 -0.27 -2.32 6.48
CA THR A 219 0.60 -1.57 5.58
C THR A 219 -0.11 -1.24 4.27
N LEU A 220 -0.09 0.02 3.87
CA LEU A 220 -0.48 0.51 2.53
C LEU A 220 0.77 1.11 1.89
N ILE A 221 1.41 0.36 0.99
CA ILE A 221 2.67 0.75 0.35
C ILE A 221 2.45 0.77 -1.17
N PHE A 222 2.34 1.96 -1.75
CA PHE A 222 1.97 2.18 -3.15
C PHE A 222 0.64 1.50 -3.54
N THR A 223 -0.33 1.51 -2.62
CA THR A 223 -1.59 0.76 -2.75
C THR A 223 -2.80 1.68 -2.85
N LEU A 224 -2.88 2.72 -2.00
CA LEU A 224 -4.07 3.56 -1.95
C LEU A 224 -4.17 4.41 -3.23
N SER A 225 -3.02 4.83 -3.79
CA SER A 225 -2.96 5.56 -5.07
C SER A 225 -3.46 4.77 -6.27
N ALA A 226 -3.53 3.43 -6.17
CA ALA A 226 -4.06 2.57 -7.22
C ALA A 226 -5.59 2.60 -7.30
N LEU A 227 -6.26 3.17 -6.29
CA LEU A 227 -7.72 3.27 -6.24
C LEU A 227 -8.23 4.60 -6.81
N PRO A 228 -9.44 4.61 -7.42
CA PRO A 228 -10.22 5.83 -7.62
C PRO A 228 -10.41 6.62 -6.32
N LEU A 229 -10.37 7.95 -6.42
CA LEU A 229 -10.42 8.83 -5.24
C LEU A 229 -11.70 8.62 -4.40
N ASP A 230 -12.83 8.34 -5.03
CA ASP A 230 -14.13 8.10 -4.38
C ASP A 230 -14.18 6.80 -3.57
N ARG A 231 -13.32 5.82 -3.90
CA ARG A 231 -13.22 4.54 -3.16
C ARG A 231 -12.28 4.59 -1.95
N MET A 232 -11.33 5.54 -1.91
CA MET A 232 -10.34 5.63 -0.84
C MET A 232 -10.94 5.76 0.58
N PRO A 233 -12.00 6.57 0.83
CA PRO A 233 -12.60 6.67 2.15
C PRO A 233 -13.15 5.32 2.66
N LYS A 234 -13.83 4.57 1.79
CA LYS A 234 -14.37 3.25 2.13
C LYS A 234 -13.24 2.24 2.39
N ALA A 235 -12.20 2.28 1.55
CA ALA A 235 -11.03 1.43 1.66
C ALA A 235 -10.30 1.62 3.01
N LEU A 236 -10.11 2.87 3.46
CA LEU A 236 -9.53 3.19 4.76
C LEU A 236 -10.45 2.80 5.93
N ALA A 237 -11.78 2.96 5.79
CA ALA A 237 -12.73 2.49 6.80
C ALA A 237 -12.65 0.96 7.00
N HIS A 238 -12.47 0.19 5.92
CA HIS A 238 -12.25 -1.25 6.03
C HIS A 238 -10.91 -1.58 6.72
N CYS A 239 -9.84 -0.82 6.47
CA CYS A 239 -8.57 -0.97 7.17
C CYS A 239 -8.73 -0.70 8.68
N PHE A 240 -9.45 0.37 9.02
CA PHE A 240 -9.75 0.71 10.41
C PHE A 240 -10.52 -0.41 11.12
N ALA A 241 -11.50 -1.02 10.45
CA ALA A 241 -12.34 -2.06 11.02
C ALA A 241 -11.60 -3.36 11.42
N VAL A 242 -10.41 -3.61 10.86
CA VAL A 242 -9.63 -4.83 11.12
C VAL A 242 -8.40 -4.58 11.99
N ILE A 243 -8.06 -3.31 12.25
CA ILE A 243 -6.98 -2.93 13.17
C ILE A 243 -7.48 -3.05 14.61
N LYS A 244 -6.64 -3.65 15.47
CA LYS A 244 -6.89 -3.71 16.91
C LYS A 244 -6.77 -2.31 17.54
N PRO A 245 -7.43 -2.05 18.68
CA PRO A 245 -7.17 -0.83 19.45
C PRO A 245 -5.67 -0.65 19.76
N GLY A 246 -5.12 0.50 19.37
CA GLY A 246 -3.70 0.82 19.51
C GLY A 246 -2.79 0.23 18.43
N GLY A 247 -3.34 -0.45 17.43
CA GLY A 247 -2.61 -0.84 16.22
C GLY A 247 -2.38 0.34 15.27
N LEU A 248 -1.49 0.15 14.30
CA LEU A 248 -1.04 1.23 13.41
C LEU A 248 -1.36 0.95 11.94
N LEU A 249 -1.75 2.01 11.24
CA LEU A 249 -1.74 2.06 9.78
C LEU A 249 -0.42 2.67 9.33
N LEU A 250 0.41 1.88 8.63
CA LEU A 250 1.69 2.28 8.09
C LEU A 250 1.50 2.63 6.61
N PHE A 251 1.65 3.92 6.28
CA PHE A 251 1.30 4.45 4.98
C PHE A 251 2.53 4.98 4.23
N ARG A 252 2.72 4.53 2.99
CA ARG A 252 3.68 5.09 2.04
C ARG A 252 3.05 5.06 0.65
N ASP A 253 2.98 6.20 -0.01
CA ASP A 253 2.43 6.26 -1.36
C ASP A 253 3.01 7.47 -2.13
N TYR A 254 2.55 7.68 -3.36
CA TYR A 254 3.02 8.79 -4.18
C TYR A 254 2.68 10.16 -3.59
N GLY A 255 3.67 11.03 -3.52
CA GLY A 255 3.55 12.40 -3.06
C GLY A 255 3.31 13.39 -4.21
N LEU A 256 2.72 14.54 -3.88
CA LEU A 256 2.74 15.67 -4.80
C LEU A 256 4.16 15.99 -5.26
N TYR A 257 4.30 16.31 -6.54
CA TYR A 257 5.58 16.66 -7.17
C TYR A 257 6.57 15.51 -7.31
N ASP A 258 6.16 14.28 -7.00
CA ASP A 258 6.93 13.11 -7.38
C ASP A 258 7.25 13.15 -8.88
N MET A 259 8.47 12.79 -9.25
CA MET A 259 8.88 12.76 -10.66
C MET A 259 7.99 11.84 -11.50
N THR A 260 7.37 10.83 -10.89
CA THR A 260 6.37 9.97 -11.56
C THR A 260 5.09 10.72 -11.90
N MET A 261 4.69 11.71 -11.08
CA MET A 261 3.58 12.63 -11.38
C MET A 261 3.88 13.46 -12.62
N LEU A 262 5.06 14.09 -12.64
CA LEU A 262 5.45 15.10 -13.63
C LEU A 262 5.72 14.53 -15.04
N ARG A 263 5.73 13.20 -15.18
CA ARG A 263 5.90 12.51 -16.46
C ARG A 263 4.59 12.21 -17.19
N PHE A 264 3.47 12.24 -16.48
CA PHE A 264 2.17 11.99 -17.09
C PHE A 264 1.87 13.05 -18.15
N GLN A 265 1.25 12.65 -19.25
CA GLN A 265 0.78 13.59 -20.28
C GLN A 265 -0.62 14.13 -19.95
N PRO A 266 -1.03 15.28 -20.49
CA PRO A 266 -2.35 15.86 -20.24
C PRO A 266 -3.53 14.91 -20.51
N GLU A 267 -3.40 14.03 -21.50
CA GLU A 267 -4.44 13.06 -21.88
C GLU A 267 -4.63 11.95 -20.83
N GLN A 268 -3.61 11.73 -19.99
CA GLN A 268 -3.63 10.72 -18.94
C GLN A 268 -4.24 11.23 -17.65
N LYS A 269 -4.44 12.54 -17.50
CA LYS A 269 -5.11 13.13 -16.32
C LYS A 269 -6.60 12.86 -16.40
N THR A 270 -7.14 12.11 -15.45
CA THR A 270 -8.56 11.70 -15.41
C THR A 270 -9.35 12.40 -14.31
N GLY A 271 -8.68 13.09 -13.40
CA GLY A 271 -9.31 13.80 -12.30
C GLY A 271 -8.36 14.76 -11.60
N HIS A 272 -8.74 15.22 -10.41
CA HIS A 272 -7.87 16.07 -9.62
C HIS A 272 -6.76 15.23 -8.98
N ARG A 273 -5.54 15.34 -9.54
CA ARG A 273 -4.37 14.53 -9.16
C ARG A 273 -4.53 13.02 -9.43
N GLU A 274 -5.52 12.67 -10.25
CA GLU A 274 -5.78 11.30 -10.72
C GLU A 274 -5.27 11.13 -12.15
N TYR A 275 -4.55 10.04 -12.37
CA TYR A 275 -3.95 9.71 -13.66
C TYR A 275 -4.19 8.24 -14.02
N LEU A 276 -4.40 7.99 -15.32
CA LEU A 276 -4.53 6.66 -15.90
C LEU A 276 -3.30 6.35 -16.76
N ARG A 277 -2.65 5.22 -16.50
CA ARG A 277 -1.55 4.71 -17.30
C ARG A 277 -2.08 4.11 -18.59
N SER A 278 -1.21 3.99 -19.61
CA SER A 278 -1.57 3.39 -20.89
C SER A 278 -2.01 1.93 -20.79
N ASP A 279 -1.73 1.29 -19.65
CA ASP A 279 -2.02 -0.10 -19.38
C ASP A 279 -3.22 -0.30 -18.45
N GLY A 280 -4.03 0.75 -18.26
CA GLY A 280 -5.26 0.71 -17.48
C GLY A 280 -5.07 0.92 -15.98
N THR A 281 -3.84 0.84 -15.46
CA THR A 281 -3.59 1.06 -14.01
C THR A 281 -3.68 2.54 -13.64
N ARG A 282 -4.09 2.83 -12.40
CA ARG A 282 -4.30 4.19 -11.90
C ARG A 282 -3.16 4.67 -11.01
N SER A 283 -3.07 5.99 -10.86
CA SER A 283 -2.19 6.63 -9.88
C SER A 283 -2.82 7.91 -9.37
N TYR A 284 -2.90 8.04 -8.05
CA TYR A 284 -3.22 9.28 -7.34
C TYR A 284 -1.98 9.83 -6.64
N PHE A 285 -1.83 11.15 -6.61
CA PHE A 285 -0.71 11.82 -5.96
C PHE A 285 -1.19 12.62 -4.74
N PHE A 286 -0.70 12.22 -3.56
CA PHE A 286 -1.19 12.71 -2.29
C PHE A 286 -0.49 14.01 -1.85
N SER A 287 -1.28 14.95 -1.33
CA SER A 287 -0.75 15.96 -0.40
C SER A 287 -0.90 15.48 1.03
N LEU A 288 -0.08 16.00 1.96
CA LEU A 288 -0.19 15.69 3.39
C LEU A 288 -1.61 15.93 3.92
N ASP A 289 -2.24 17.04 3.54
CA ASP A 289 -3.61 17.36 3.96
C ASP A 289 -4.63 16.34 3.45
N THR A 290 -4.44 15.81 2.24
CA THR A 290 -5.32 14.76 1.72
C THR A 290 -5.20 13.48 2.55
N VAL A 291 -3.98 13.05 2.86
CA VAL A 291 -3.74 11.84 3.69
C VAL A 291 -4.35 12.04 5.07
N ARG A 292 -4.11 13.18 5.72
CA ARG A 292 -4.67 13.52 7.04
C ARG A 292 -6.18 13.51 7.03
N ASN A 293 -6.81 14.16 6.06
CA ASN A 293 -8.26 14.24 5.97
C ASN A 293 -8.89 12.87 5.74
N LEU A 294 -8.34 12.07 4.81
CA LEU A 294 -8.86 10.73 4.50
C LEU A 294 -8.72 9.78 5.69
N THR A 295 -7.57 9.77 6.35
CA THR A 295 -7.29 8.88 7.48
C THR A 295 -8.07 9.30 8.74
N SER A 296 -8.12 10.60 9.05
CA SER A 296 -8.90 11.13 10.18
C SER A 296 -10.40 10.86 10.00
N ALA A 297 -10.92 11.01 8.78
CA ALA A 297 -12.32 10.70 8.46
C ALA A 297 -12.64 9.20 8.64
N ALA A 298 -11.67 8.32 8.46
CA ALA A 298 -11.80 6.88 8.71
C ALA A 298 -11.66 6.50 10.20
N GLY A 299 -11.24 7.43 11.07
CA GLY A 299 -11.10 7.22 12.51
C GLY A 299 -9.66 7.11 13.02
N PHE A 300 -8.65 7.24 12.17
CA PHE A 300 -7.25 7.22 12.58
C PHE A 300 -6.80 8.53 13.24
N THR A 301 -5.71 8.47 13.98
CA THR A 301 -5.01 9.63 14.55
C THR A 301 -3.55 9.58 14.10
N GLU A 302 -3.03 10.68 13.54
CA GLU A 302 -1.62 10.84 13.17
C GLU A 302 -0.74 10.82 14.44
N VAL A 303 0.39 10.11 14.39
CA VAL A 303 1.33 9.91 15.51
C VAL A 303 2.69 10.55 15.22
#